data_AF-A0A0U0RP05-F1
#
_entry.id   AF-A0A0U0RP05-F1
#
_cell.length_a   1.000
_cell.length_b   1.000
_cell.length_c   1.000
_cell.angle_alpha   90.00
_cell.angle_beta   90.00
_cell.angle_gamma   90.00
#
_symmetry.space_group_name_H-M   'P 1'
#
loop_
_entity.id
_entity.type
_entity.pdbx_description
1 polymer ?
#
loop_
_entity_poly.entity_id
_entity_poly.type
_entity_poly.pdbx_seq_one_letter_code
_entity_poly.pdbx_strand_id
1 'polypeptide(L)'
;MCGVAEAAPLRPVTVDADELLHAVRDAGTLRSYLLSQRLDVDQLQMVTMAADPTRSAHATLVALQAGVGPEKSARILVGDSTVAIVDTAAGRICVESVTSGQRRYQVLSPGSRSDIGGAVQRLIRRLPAGDEWYSYRRVV
;
A
#
# COMPACT_ATOMS: atom_id res chain seq x y z
N MET A 1 16.28 4.95 3.07
CA MET A 1 15.23 3.91 2.93
C MET A 1 14.97 3.34 4.31
N CYS A 2 13.71 3.02 4.64
CA CYS A 2 13.23 2.58 5.96
C CYS A 2 14.16 1.56 6.62
N GLY A 3 14.36 1.66 7.95
CA GLY A 3 15.51 1.15 8.72
C GLY A 3 15.82 -0.35 8.68
N VAL A 4 16.49 -0.86 9.72
CA VAL A 4 17.00 -2.25 9.79
C VAL A 4 15.90 -3.26 10.21
N ALA A 5 14.62 -2.88 10.15
CA ALA A 5 13.52 -3.73 10.59
C ALA A 5 13.38 -4.98 9.71
N GLU A 6 13.32 -6.15 10.35
CA GLU A 6 12.99 -7.41 9.70
C GLU A 6 11.51 -7.47 9.33
N ALA A 7 11.13 -8.36 8.41
CA ALA A 7 9.74 -8.55 8.04
C ALA A 7 8.93 -9.07 9.23
N ALA A 8 7.75 -8.47 9.48
CA ALA A 8 6.83 -8.97 10.48
C ALA A 8 6.34 -10.37 10.08
N PRO A 9 6.16 -11.30 11.04
CA PRO A 9 5.63 -12.64 10.79
C PRO A 9 4.10 -12.61 10.58
N LEU A 10 3.63 -11.71 9.70
CA LEU A 10 2.23 -11.47 9.41
C LEU A 10 1.72 -12.45 8.36
N ARG A 11 0.66 -13.20 8.68
CA ARG A 11 -0.15 -13.82 7.63
C ARG A 11 -0.91 -12.74 6.87
N PRO A 12 -0.85 -12.70 5.51
CA PRO A 12 -1.44 -11.62 4.75
C PRO A 12 -2.90 -11.34 5.12
N VAL A 13 -3.25 -10.06 5.22
CA VAL A 13 -4.59 -9.57 5.54
C VAL A 13 -5.07 -8.73 4.36
N THR A 14 -6.32 -8.92 3.95
CA THR A 14 -6.96 -8.07 2.93
C THR A 14 -8.19 -7.44 3.55
N VAL A 15 -8.29 -6.12 3.44
CA VAL A 15 -9.48 -5.37 3.87
C VAL A 15 -10.03 -4.55 2.71
N ASP A 16 -11.36 -4.43 2.64
CA ASP A 16 -12.01 -3.54 1.68
C ASP A 16 -11.73 -2.09 2.09
N ALA A 17 -11.18 -1.30 1.17
CA ALA A 17 -10.74 0.05 1.46
C ALA A 17 -11.93 1.02 1.59
N ASP A 18 -12.99 0.80 0.83
CA ASP A 18 -14.16 1.68 0.85
C ASP A 18 -14.99 1.41 2.10
N GLU A 19 -15.13 0.15 2.50
CA GLU A 19 -15.77 -0.24 3.77
C GLU A 19 -14.96 0.29 4.97
N LEU A 20 -13.63 0.12 4.96
CA LEU A 20 -12.75 0.66 6.00
C LEU A 20 -12.92 2.17 6.16
N LEU A 21 -12.88 2.92 5.04
CA LEU A 21 -13.04 4.37 5.05
C LEU A 21 -14.46 4.80 5.45
N HIS A 22 -15.49 3.98 5.27
CA HIS A 22 -16.84 4.28 5.75
C HIS A 22 -17.02 3.96 7.24
N ALA A 23 -16.47 2.86 7.73
CA ALA A 23 -16.69 2.35 9.08
C ALA A 23 -15.77 2.96 10.15
N VAL A 24 -14.58 3.42 9.78
CA VAL A 24 -13.54 3.84 10.72
C VAL A 24 -13.43 5.36 10.80
N ARG A 25 -13.51 5.91 12.01
CA ARG A 25 -13.33 7.35 12.31
C ARG A 25 -12.30 7.61 13.39
N ASP A 26 -12.03 6.61 14.22
CA ASP A 26 -11.16 6.66 15.39
C ASP A 26 -10.63 5.26 15.72
N ALA A 27 -9.78 5.15 16.74
CA ALA A 27 -9.18 3.88 17.16
C ALA A 27 -10.22 2.86 17.67
N GLY A 28 -11.33 3.31 18.25
CA GLY A 28 -12.39 2.43 18.76
C GLY A 28 -13.14 1.76 17.62
N THR A 29 -13.61 2.56 16.66
CA THR A 29 -14.27 2.11 15.44
C THR A 29 -13.36 1.26 14.55
N LEU A 30 -12.05 1.58 14.49
CA LEU A 30 -11.05 0.72 13.83
C LEU A 30 -11.01 -0.67 14.47
N ARG A 31 -10.92 -0.75 15.79
CA ARG A 31 -10.87 -2.02 16.51
C ARG A 31 -12.12 -2.85 16.26
N SER A 32 -13.30 -2.23 16.34
CA SER A 32 -14.58 -2.89 16.05
C SER A 32 -14.66 -3.40 14.61
N TYR A 33 -14.19 -2.60 13.64
CA TYR A 33 -14.10 -3.02 12.24
C TYR A 33 -13.18 -4.23 12.07
N LEU A 34 -11.95 -4.18 12.60
CA LEU A 34 -11.00 -5.29 12.45
C LEU A 34 -11.49 -6.59 13.11
N LEU A 35 -12.23 -6.50 14.23
CA LEU A 35 -12.88 -7.65 14.86
C LEU A 35 -13.96 -8.28 13.98
N SER A 36 -14.64 -7.50 13.12
CA SER A 36 -15.64 -8.05 12.19
C SER A 36 -15.02 -8.73 10.97
N GLN A 37 -13.74 -8.47 10.68
CA GLN A 37 -13.01 -9.03 9.52
C GLN A 37 -12.56 -10.51 9.71
N ARG A 38 -12.94 -11.17 10.81
CA ARG A 38 -12.57 -12.56 11.14
C ARG A 38 -11.05 -12.82 11.11
N LEU A 39 -10.27 -11.81 11.47
CA LEU A 39 -8.82 -11.94 11.63
C LEU A 39 -8.50 -12.83 12.81
N ASP A 40 -7.41 -13.59 12.72
CA ASP A 40 -6.86 -14.25 13.89
C ASP A 40 -6.25 -13.22 14.88
N VAL A 41 -5.92 -13.66 16.09
CA VAL A 41 -5.42 -12.78 17.16
C VAL A 41 -4.12 -12.09 16.76
N ASP A 42 -3.21 -12.80 16.09
CA ASP A 42 -1.90 -12.28 15.70
C ASP A 42 -2.04 -11.23 14.59
N GLN A 43 -2.87 -11.51 13.58
CA GLN A 43 -3.23 -10.58 12.51
C GLN A 43 -3.90 -9.33 13.09
N LEU A 44 -4.89 -9.49 13.96
CA LEU A 44 -5.58 -8.36 14.60
C LEU A 44 -4.59 -7.47 15.36
N GLN A 45 -3.69 -8.06 16.14
CA GLN A 45 -2.69 -7.32 16.91
C GLN A 45 -1.72 -6.55 15.98
N MET A 46 -1.20 -7.21 14.93
CA MET A 46 -0.27 -6.59 13.99
C MET A 46 -0.92 -5.45 13.21
N VAL A 47 -2.13 -5.66 12.69
CA VAL A 47 -2.86 -4.64 11.93
C VAL A 47 -3.23 -3.45 12.83
N THR A 48 -3.65 -3.71 14.08
CA THR A 48 -3.94 -2.65 15.04
C THR A 48 -2.69 -1.79 15.33
N MET A 49 -1.53 -2.42 15.51
CA MET A 49 -0.27 -1.70 15.74
C MET A 49 0.20 -0.93 14.51
N ALA A 50 0.06 -1.50 13.31
CA ALA A 50 0.40 -0.85 12.05
C ALA A 50 -0.46 0.39 11.78
N ALA A 51 -1.73 0.38 12.21
CA ALA A 51 -2.66 1.49 12.04
C ALA A 51 -2.54 2.58 13.13
N ASP A 52 -1.79 2.32 14.21
CA ASP A 52 -1.57 3.28 15.29
C ASP A 52 -0.32 4.14 15.00
N PRO A 53 -0.47 5.45 14.72
CA PRO A 53 0.65 6.32 14.35
C PRO A 53 1.63 6.57 15.51
N THR A 54 1.24 6.27 16.75
CA THR A 54 2.15 6.37 17.91
C THR A 54 3.01 5.13 18.07
N ARG A 55 2.67 4.04 17.37
CA ARG A 55 3.34 2.73 17.46
C ARG A 55 3.93 2.24 16.14
N SER A 56 3.90 3.07 15.10
CA SER A 56 4.36 2.72 13.77
C SER A 56 5.00 3.90 13.06
N ALA A 57 5.92 3.59 12.14
CA ALA A 57 6.53 4.57 11.24
C ALA A 57 6.20 4.19 9.80
N HIS A 58 5.75 5.17 9.01
CA HIS A 58 5.20 4.93 7.68
C HIS A 58 6.03 5.63 6.61
N ALA A 59 6.28 4.95 5.50
CA ALA A 59 6.74 5.54 4.25
C ALA A 59 5.78 5.15 3.14
N THR A 60 5.08 6.14 2.58
CA THR A 60 4.14 5.91 1.47
C THR A 60 4.81 6.24 0.14
N LEU A 61 4.68 5.32 -0.81
CA LEU A 61 5.15 5.44 -2.18
C LEU A 61 3.95 5.65 -3.11
N VAL A 62 4.09 6.63 -3.99
CA VAL A 62 3.15 6.91 -5.09
C VAL A 62 3.93 6.89 -6.40
N ALA A 63 3.31 6.38 -7.45
CA ALA A 63 3.91 6.39 -8.79
C ALA A 63 3.33 7.55 -9.60
N LEU A 64 4.17 8.18 -10.42
CA LEU A 64 3.80 9.28 -11.29
C LEU A 64 4.55 9.19 -12.62
N GLN A 65 3.87 9.56 -13.70
CA GLN A 65 4.43 9.58 -15.05
C GLN A 65 4.20 10.95 -15.70
N ALA A 66 5.29 11.63 -16.04
CA ALA A 66 5.22 12.85 -16.85
C ALA A 66 5.08 12.49 -18.34
N GLY A 67 4.57 13.42 -19.16
CA GLY A 67 4.54 13.23 -20.62
C GLY A 67 3.34 12.44 -21.13
N VAL A 68 2.31 12.24 -20.31
CA VAL A 68 1.13 11.45 -20.70
C VAL A 68 0.21 12.30 -21.58
N GLY A 69 -0.11 11.82 -22.78
CA GLY A 69 -0.98 12.50 -23.75
C GLY A 69 -0.20 13.10 -24.92
N PRO A 70 -0.90 13.71 -25.89
CA PRO A 70 -0.26 14.41 -27.01
C PRO A 70 0.68 15.52 -26.54
N GLU A 71 1.80 15.76 -27.23
CA GLU A 71 2.86 16.72 -26.84
C GLU A 71 2.34 18.08 -26.35
N LYS A 72 1.39 18.68 -27.09
CA LYS A 72 0.79 19.99 -26.76
C LYS A 72 -0.05 20.00 -25.47
N SER A 73 -0.34 18.84 -24.91
CA SER A 73 -1.18 18.61 -23.73
C SER A 73 -0.54 17.63 -22.73
N ALA A 74 0.76 17.40 -22.85
CA ALA A 74 1.47 16.40 -22.08
C ALA A 74 1.42 16.76 -20.59
N ARG A 75 0.87 15.87 -19.77
CA ARG A 75 0.64 16.09 -18.34
C ARG A 75 1.41 15.11 -17.46
N ILE A 76 1.47 15.42 -16.17
CA ILE A 76 1.84 14.46 -15.14
C ILE A 76 0.58 13.68 -14.76
N LEU A 77 0.62 12.36 -14.92
CA LEU A 77 -0.36 11.45 -14.36
C LEU A 77 0.16 10.96 -13.01
N VAL A 78 -0.65 11.10 -11.97
CA VAL A 78 -0.43 10.43 -10.68
C VAL A 78 -1.19 9.10 -10.72
N GLY A 79 -0.52 8.00 -10.37
CA GLY A 79 -1.13 6.68 -10.28
C GLY A 79 -2.25 6.63 -9.24
N ASP A 80 -3.19 5.71 -9.45
CA ASP A 80 -4.40 5.54 -8.63
C ASP A 80 -4.23 4.57 -7.45
N SER A 81 -2.98 4.12 -7.22
CA SER A 81 -2.58 3.13 -6.22
C SER A 81 -1.38 3.64 -5.43
N THR A 82 -1.17 3.04 -4.27
CA THR A 82 -0.10 3.37 -3.33
C THR A 82 0.50 2.09 -2.77
N VAL A 83 1.75 2.19 -2.33
CA VAL A 83 2.40 1.19 -1.48
C VAL A 83 2.84 1.90 -0.20
N ALA A 84 2.57 1.34 0.97
CA ALA A 84 3.12 1.84 2.23
C ALA A 84 4.03 0.78 2.86
N ILE A 85 5.19 1.23 3.34
CA ILE A 85 6.09 0.44 4.17
C ILE A 85 5.88 0.92 5.60
N VAL A 86 5.44 0.01 6.47
CA VAL A 86 5.08 0.30 7.85
C VAL A 86 6.00 -0.47 8.78
N ASP A 87 6.87 0.25 9.49
CA ASP A 87 7.73 -0.33 10.52
C ASP A 87 7.00 -0.30 11.87
N THR A 88 6.93 -1.44 12.54
CA THR A 88 6.36 -1.60 13.88
C THR A 88 7.35 -2.30 14.81
N ALA A 89 7.04 -2.37 16.11
CA ALA A 89 7.84 -3.15 17.05
C ALA A 89 7.87 -4.66 16.76
N ALA A 90 6.88 -5.20 16.02
CA ALA A 90 6.87 -6.62 15.61
C ALA A 90 7.49 -6.85 14.22
N GLY A 91 8.08 -5.81 13.62
CA GLY A 91 8.68 -5.88 12.29
C GLY A 91 7.95 -5.04 11.25
N ARG A 92 8.43 -5.17 10.01
CA ARG A 92 7.99 -4.41 8.84
C ARG A 92 6.84 -5.09 8.14
N ILE A 93 5.87 -4.27 7.74
CA ILE A 93 4.69 -4.65 6.97
C ILE A 93 4.71 -3.87 5.65
N CYS A 94 4.36 -4.54 4.55
CA CYS A 94 4.08 -3.91 3.28
C CYS A 94 2.56 -3.80 3.11
N VAL A 95 2.07 -2.64 2.70
CA VAL A 95 0.64 -2.39 2.46
C VAL A 95 0.47 -1.95 1.01
N GLU A 96 -0.34 -2.67 0.24
CA GLU A 96 -0.62 -2.37 -1.16
C GLU A 96 -2.09 -2.00 -1.37
N SER A 97 -2.33 -0.91 -2.09
CA SER A 97 -3.67 -0.60 -2.62
C SER A 97 -3.92 -1.35 -3.92
N VAL A 98 -4.81 -2.34 -3.91
CA VAL A 98 -5.12 -3.17 -5.08
C VAL A 98 -6.57 -2.97 -5.50
N THR A 99 -6.79 -2.68 -6.78
CA THR A 99 -8.13 -2.67 -7.39
C THR A 99 -8.45 -4.05 -7.97
N SER A 100 -9.58 -4.63 -7.58
CA SER A 100 -10.12 -5.89 -8.11
C SER A 100 -11.64 -5.82 -8.18
N GLY A 101 -12.24 -6.22 -9.31
CA GLY A 101 -13.71 -6.25 -9.46
C GLY A 101 -14.41 -4.90 -9.19
N GLN A 102 -13.82 -3.78 -9.63
CA GLN A 102 -14.28 -2.40 -9.35
C GLN A 102 -14.25 -1.99 -7.87
N ARG A 103 -13.64 -2.79 -6.99
CA ARG A 103 -13.42 -2.45 -5.59
C ARG A 103 -11.95 -2.24 -5.30
N ARG A 104 -11.66 -1.43 -4.29
CA ARG A 104 -10.29 -1.20 -3.80
C ARG A 104 -10.09 -1.95 -2.49
N TYR A 105 -8.95 -2.60 -2.38
CA TYR A 105 -8.53 -3.35 -1.21
C TYR A 105 -7.20 -2.82 -0.71
N GLN A 106 -7.00 -2.87 0.61
CA GLN A 106 -5.67 -2.79 1.21
C GLN A 106 -5.21 -4.20 1.52
N VAL A 107 -4.09 -4.61 0.93
CA VAL A 107 -3.45 -5.90 1.19
C VAL A 107 -2.23 -5.64 2.06
N LEU A 108 -2.23 -6.18 3.28
CA LEU A 108 -1.13 -6.10 4.23
C LEU A 108 -0.38 -7.43 4.21
N SER A 109 0.92 -7.40 3.93
CA SER A 109 1.79 -8.57 3.86
C SER A 109 3.05 -8.38 4.71
N PRO A 110 3.84 -9.43 4.94
CA PRO A 110 5.21 -9.25 5.42
C PRO A 110 5.96 -8.20 4.58
N GLY A 111 6.81 -7.43 5.25
CA GLY A 111 7.60 -6.37 4.64
C GLY A 111 8.99 -6.81 4.21
N SER A 112 9.13 -8.00 3.61
CA SER A 112 10.42 -8.47 3.12
C SER A 112 10.87 -7.67 1.89
N ARG A 113 12.15 -7.80 1.51
CA ARG A 113 12.68 -7.15 0.31
C ARG A 113 11.94 -7.60 -0.96
N SER A 114 11.56 -8.87 -1.05
CA SER A 114 10.81 -9.41 -2.18
C SER A 114 9.37 -8.90 -2.22
N ASP A 115 8.70 -8.79 -1.05
CA ASP A 115 7.34 -8.28 -0.97
C ASP A 115 7.28 -6.81 -1.39
N ILE A 116 8.19 -6.00 -0.85
CA ILE A 116 8.31 -4.57 -1.17
C ILE A 116 8.70 -4.38 -2.64
N GLY A 117 9.69 -5.13 -3.14
CA GLY A 117 10.11 -5.07 -4.53
C GLY A 117 8.98 -5.41 -5.50
N GLY A 118 8.23 -6.48 -5.22
CA GLY A 118 7.07 -6.88 -6.01
C GLY A 118 5.95 -5.85 -5.99
N ALA A 119 5.67 -5.27 -4.81
CA ALA A 119 4.69 -4.22 -4.63
C ALA A 119 5.04 -2.95 -5.44
N VAL A 120 6.29 -2.50 -5.34
CA VAL A 120 6.78 -1.33 -6.09
C VAL A 120 6.76 -1.59 -7.60
N GLN A 121 7.14 -2.79 -8.04
CA GLN A 121 7.09 -3.14 -9.46
C GLN A 121 5.65 -3.14 -10.00
N ARG A 122 4.68 -3.68 -9.24
CA ARG A 122 3.25 -3.59 -9.58
C ARG A 122 2.75 -2.15 -9.59
N LEU A 123 3.18 -1.33 -8.63
CA LEU A 123 2.83 0.09 -8.55
C LEU A 123 3.28 0.85 -9.81
N ILE A 124 4.53 0.65 -10.26
CA ILE A 124 5.08 1.30 -11.45
C ILE A 124 4.39 0.80 -12.73
N ARG A 125 4.16 -0.52 -12.86
CA ARG A 125 3.53 -1.12 -14.04
C ARG A 125 2.08 -0.70 -14.28
N ARG A 126 1.42 -0.08 -13.29
CA ARG A 126 0.08 0.52 -13.46
C ARG A 126 0.11 1.86 -14.19
N LEU A 127 1.28 2.49 -14.30
CA LEU A 127 1.42 3.71 -15.08
C LEU A 127 1.28 3.42 -16.60
N PRO A 128 0.94 4.42 -17.43
CA PRO A 128 0.75 4.24 -18.87
C PRO A 128 1.92 3.59 -19.62
N ALA A 129 3.16 3.82 -19.19
CA ALA A 129 4.34 3.17 -19.79
C ALA A 129 4.42 1.66 -19.48
N GLY A 130 3.71 1.19 -18.45
CA GLY A 130 3.60 -0.23 -18.11
C GLY A 130 4.95 -0.89 -17.91
N ASP A 131 5.20 -1.97 -18.64
CA ASP A 131 6.47 -2.71 -18.61
C ASP A 131 7.64 -1.91 -19.16
N GLU A 132 7.40 -0.96 -20.06
CA GLU A 132 8.41 -0.11 -20.71
C GLU A 132 8.75 1.15 -19.90
N TRP A 133 8.38 1.19 -18.61
CA TRP A 133 8.65 2.34 -17.74
C TRP A 133 10.13 2.75 -17.71
N TYR A 134 11.04 1.79 -17.85
CA TYR A 134 12.49 2.01 -17.81
C TYR A 134 13.04 2.66 -19.09
N SER A 135 12.34 2.51 -20.21
CA SER A 135 12.72 3.05 -21.53
C SER A 135 11.94 4.31 -21.90
N TYR A 136 10.86 4.61 -21.16
CA TYR A 136 10.02 5.78 -21.38
C TYR A 136 10.80 7.08 -21.25
N ARG A 137 10.77 7.88 -22.33
CA ARG A 137 11.34 9.23 -22.36
C ARG A 137 10.23 10.25 -22.48
N ARG A 138 10.33 11.31 -21.68
CA ARG A 138 9.54 12.51 -21.92
C ARG A 138 10.02 13.13 -23.23
N VAL A 139 9.16 13.18 -24.24
CA VAL A 139 9.37 14.02 -25.42
C VAL A 139 9.15 15.47 -24.97
N VAL A 140 10.16 16.32 -25.15
CA VAL A 140 10.20 17.72 -24.68
C VAL A 140 10.03 18.64 -25.87
#